data_AF-A0A3A9H6U6-F1
#
_entry.id   AF-A0A3A9H6U6-F1
#
_cell.length_a   1.000
_cell.length_b   1.000
_cell.length_c   1.000
_cell.angle_alpha   90.00
_cell.angle_beta   90.00
_cell.angle_gamma   90.00
#
_symmetry.space_group_name_H-M   'P 1'
#
loop_
_entity.id
_entity.type
_entity.pdbx_description
1 polymer ?
#
loop_
_entity_poly.entity_id
_entity_poly.type
_entity_poly.pdbx_seq_one_letter_code
_entity_poly.pdbx_strand_id
1 'polypeptide(L)'
;MKVKVQARNEWAKQRYKLFNEKIDSFKEHKAYSSWLRKYADDAIKWNEMSGYLMIKAADFIKRIEKMPLEYIRDWIEGKNRLEWKTEYQ
;
A
#
# COMPACT_ATOMS: atom_id res chain seq x y z
N MET A 1 -10.22 -14.58 23.90
CA MET A 1 -9.73 -14.48 22.49
C MET A 1 -10.17 -13.22 21.75
N LYS A 2 -11.42 -12.73 21.90
CA LYS A 2 -11.93 -11.52 21.20
C LYS A 2 -11.07 -10.26 21.37
N VAL A 3 -10.57 -9.99 22.58
CA VAL A 3 -9.74 -8.80 22.90
C VAL A 3 -8.43 -8.75 22.11
N LYS A 4 -7.76 -9.90 21.91
CA LYS A 4 -6.48 -9.96 21.18
C LYS A 4 -6.66 -9.71 19.67
N VAL A 5 -7.77 -10.15 19.09
CA VAL A 5 -8.11 -9.93 17.68
C VAL A 5 -8.44 -8.46 17.42
N GLN A 6 -9.18 -7.82 18.34
CA GLN A 6 -9.57 -6.42 18.21
C GLN A 6 -8.36 -5.48 18.32
N ALA A 7 -7.43 -5.75 19.26
CA ALA A 7 -6.18 -5.00 19.38
C ALA A 7 -5.27 -5.13 18.14
N ARG A 8 -5.19 -6.34 17.55
CA ARG A 8 -4.46 -6.55 16.28
C ARG A 8 -5.04 -5.71 15.14
N ASN A 9 -6.38 -5.69 15.02
CA ASN A 9 -7.04 -4.96 13.94
C ASN A 9 -6.82 -3.44 14.07
N GLU A 10 -6.82 -2.90 15.28
CA GLU A 10 -6.53 -1.47 15.51
C GLU A 10 -5.05 -1.14 15.26
N TRP A 11 -4.11 -2.02 15.64
CA TRP A 11 -2.70 -1.88 15.30
C TRP A 11 -2.48 -1.85 13.78
N ALA A 12 -3.08 -2.78 13.03
CA ALA A 12 -2.92 -2.84 11.58
C ALA A 12 -3.53 -1.59 10.90
N LYS A 13 -4.69 -1.12 11.36
CA LYS A 13 -5.30 0.14 10.89
C LYS A 13 -4.36 1.32 11.07
N GLN A 14 -3.73 1.44 12.24
CA GLN A 14 -2.78 2.53 12.49
C GLN A 14 -1.51 2.39 11.66
N ARG A 15 -0.96 1.17 11.56
CA ARG A 15 0.28 0.89 10.82
C ARG A 15 0.19 1.23 9.35
N TYR A 16 -0.96 0.99 8.72
CA TYR A 16 -1.18 1.21 7.29
C TYR A 16 -2.07 2.42 7.00
N LYS A 17 -2.23 3.33 7.96
CA LYS A 17 -3.12 4.49 7.81
C LYS A 17 -2.75 5.34 6.60
N LEU A 18 -1.52 5.84 6.53
CA LEU A 18 -1.05 6.69 5.43
C LEU A 18 -1.08 5.96 4.08
N PHE A 19 -0.66 4.69 4.08
CA PHE A 19 -0.74 3.83 2.91
C PHE A 19 -2.18 3.73 2.38
N ASN A 20 -3.15 3.41 3.23
CA ASN A 20 -4.55 3.29 2.85
C ASN A 20 -5.14 4.63 2.42
N GLU A 21 -4.87 5.73 3.13
CA GLU A 21 -5.32 7.07 2.75
C GLU A 21 -4.87 7.43 1.32
N LYS A 22 -3.62 7.10 0.96
CA LYS A 22 -3.13 7.34 -0.39
C LYS A 22 -3.77 6.42 -1.43
N ILE A 23 -3.93 5.14 -1.15
CA ILE A 23 -4.62 4.23 -2.09
C ILE A 23 -6.09 4.67 -2.29
N ASP A 24 -6.77 5.05 -1.20
CA ASP A 24 -8.18 5.45 -1.21
C ASP A 24 -8.39 6.84 -1.85
N SER A 25 -7.34 7.66 -1.97
CA SER A 25 -7.38 8.89 -2.78
C SER A 25 -7.68 8.61 -4.26
N PHE A 26 -7.48 7.37 -4.73
CA PHE A 26 -7.78 6.93 -6.08
C PHE A 26 -9.12 6.19 -6.20
N LYS A 27 -10.01 6.22 -5.21
CA LYS A 27 -11.27 5.45 -5.20
C LYS A 27 -12.15 5.63 -6.46
N GLU A 28 -12.10 6.81 -7.08
CA GLU A 28 -12.85 7.14 -8.30
C GLU A 28 -12.10 6.76 -9.60
N HIS A 29 -10.82 6.35 -9.50
CA HIS A 29 -10.03 5.94 -10.64
C HIS A 29 -10.38 4.51 -11.06
N LYS A 30 -10.46 4.23 -12.37
CA LYS A 30 -10.81 2.89 -12.91
C LYS A 30 -9.91 1.76 -12.38
N ALA A 31 -8.64 2.06 -12.12
CA ALA A 31 -7.70 1.10 -11.53
C ALA A 31 -8.08 0.64 -10.13
N TYR A 32 -8.71 1.52 -9.34
CA TYR A 32 -9.08 1.23 -7.95
C TYR A 32 -10.05 0.07 -7.86
N SER A 33 -11.14 0.14 -8.62
CA SER A 33 -12.15 -0.92 -8.68
C SER A 33 -11.70 -2.16 -9.44
N SER A 34 -10.73 -2.04 -10.35
CA SER A 34 -10.26 -3.19 -11.15
C SER A 34 -9.14 -4.01 -10.50
N TRP A 35 -8.14 -3.38 -9.87
CA TRP A 35 -6.99 -4.12 -9.32
C TRP A 35 -6.31 -3.45 -8.13
N LEU A 36 -6.25 -2.13 -8.04
CA LEU A 36 -5.36 -1.42 -7.11
C LEU A 36 -5.73 -1.66 -5.65
N ARG A 37 -7.02 -1.60 -5.29
CA ARG A 37 -7.43 -1.83 -3.88
C ARG A 37 -7.11 -3.25 -3.43
N LYS A 38 -7.42 -4.25 -4.28
CA LYS A 38 -7.09 -5.65 -4.02
C LYS A 38 -5.58 -5.86 -3.89
N TYR A 39 -4.79 -5.26 -4.78
CA TYR A 39 -3.34 -5.33 -4.74
C TYR A 39 -2.76 -4.74 -3.44
N ALA A 40 -3.32 -3.62 -2.98
CA ALA A 40 -2.94 -3.00 -1.72
C ALA A 40 -3.31 -3.86 -0.50
N ASP A 41 -4.47 -4.51 -0.51
CA ASP A 41 -4.90 -5.42 0.56
C ASP A 41 -4.02 -6.68 0.62
N ASP A 42 -3.67 -7.23 -0.54
CA ASP A 42 -2.72 -8.34 -0.65
C ASP A 42 -1.35 -7.93 -0.10
N ALA A 43 -0.84 -6.73 -0.42
CA ALA A 43 0.41 -6.24 0.14
C ALA A 43 0.37 -6.16 1.68
N ILE A 44 -0.70 -5.63 2.28
CA ILE A 44 -0.84 -5.62 3.75
C ILE A 44 -0.76 -7.05 4.31
N LYS A 45 -1.48 -7.99 3.71
CA LYS A 45 -1.47 -9.39 4.12
C LYS A 45 -0.07 -10.01 4.02
N TRP A 46 0.64 -9.80 2.91
CA TRP A 46 1.99 -10.33 2.70
C TRP A 46 3.02 -9.69 3.64
N ASN A 47 2.86 -8.41 3.96
CA ASN A 47 3.75 -7.70 4.88
C ASN A 47 3.65 -8.22 6.33
N GLU A 48 2.52 -8.83 6.72
CA GLU A 48 2.36 -9.47 8.03
C GLU A 48 2.86 -10.92 8.07
N MET A 49 3.33 -11.45 6.94
CA MET A 49 3.91 -12.80 6.83
C MET A 49 5.44 -12.74 6.79
N SER A 50 6.09 -13.85 6.46
CA SER A 50 7.56 -13.96 6.38
C SER A 50 8.04 -14.31 4.97
N GLY A 51 9.31 -14.00 4.69
CA GLY A 51 9.99 -14.41 3.46
C GLY A 51 9.89 -13.38 2.33
N TYR A 52 10.15 -13.82 1.10
CA TYR A 52 10.33 -12.93 -0.05
C TYR A 52 9.12 -12.03 -0.33
N LEU A 53 7.90 -12.54 -0.17
CA LEU A 53 6.68 -11.78 -0.39
C LEU A 53 6.49 -10.65 0.63
N MET A 54 6.92 -10.86 1.87
CA MET A 54 6.94 -9.81 2.90
C MET A 54 7.87 -8.66 2.50
N ILE A 55 9.08 -8.97 2.02
CA ILE A 55 10.06 -7.95 1.59
C ILE A 55 9.48 -7.10 0.45
N LYS A 56 8.87 -7.75 -0.54
CA LYS A 56 8.22 -7.05 -1.67
C LYS A 56 7.06 -6.17 -1.22
N ALA A 57 6.22 -6.69 -0.33
CA ALA A 57 5.10 -5.94 0.20
C ALA A 57 5.56 -4.73 1.02
N ALA A 58 6.58 -4.89 1.85
CA ALA A 58 7.18 -3.81 2.63
C ALA A 58 7.73 -2.69 1.71
N ASP A 59 8.44 -3.06 0.64
CA ASP A 59 8.97 -2.10 -0.34
C ASP A 59 7.84 -1.34 -1.05
N PHE A 60 6.80 -2.05 -1.51
CA PHE A 60 5.63 -1.44 -2.14
C PHE A 60 4.91 -0.46 -1.20
N ILE A 61 4.62 -0.87 0.04
CA ILE A 61 3.96 -0.03 1.04
C ILE A 61 4.79 1.24 1.28
N LYS A 62 6.10 1.10 1.47
CA LYS A 62 7.01 2.23 1.71
C LYS A 62 7.03 3.20 0.53
N ARG A 63 6.98 2.71 -0.71
CA ARG A 63 6.90 3.57 -1.92
C ARG A 63 5.62 4.39 -1.93
N ILE A 64 4.47 3.76 -1.70
CA ILE A 64 3.20 4.48 -1.64
C ILE A 64 3.23 5.52 -0.52
N GLU A 65 3.70 5.17 0.67
CA GLU A 65 3.82 6.11 1.80
C GLU A 65 4.74 7.30 1.52
N LYS A 66 5.86 7.11 0.81
CA LYS A 66 6.83 8.18 0.53
C LYS A 66 6.55 9.00 -0.73
N MET A 67 5.99 8.42 -1.78
CA MET A 67 5.84 9.08 -3.08
C MET A 67 4.66 10.08 -3.11
N PRO A 68 4.75 11.19 -3.88
CA PRO A 68 3.63 12.10 -4.06
C PRO A 68 2.48 11.43 -4.84
N LEU A 69 1.25 11.92 -4.66
CA LEU A 69 0.05 11.34 -5.27
C LEU A 69 0.12 11.37 -6.80
N GLU A 70 0.71 12.42 -7.37
CA GLU A 70 0.90 12.56 -8.81
C GLU A 70 1.77 11.44 -9.38
N TYR A 71 2.84 11.06 -8.67
CA TYR A 71 3.71 9.98 -9.11
C TYR A 71 3.04 8.60 -8.99
N ILE A 72 2.22 8.40 -7.96
CA ILE A 72 1.40 7.19 -7.81
C ILE A 72 0.33 7.13 -8.90
N ARG A 73 -0.27 8.27 -9.28
CA ARG A 73 -1.19 8.36 -10.42
C ARG A 73 -0.51 7.94 -11.71
N ASP A 74 0.67 8.48 -11.98
CA ASP A 74 1.45 8.14 -13.17
C ASP A 74 1.81 6.64 -13.21
N TRP A 75 2.10 6.03 -12.07
CA TRP A 75 2.30 4.58 -11.97
C TRP A 75 1.03 3.81 -12.36
N ILE A 76 -0.11 4.19 -11.79
CA ILE A 76 -1.41 3.57 -12.04
C ILE A 76 -1.80 3.68 -13.53
N GLU A 77 -1.42 4.78 -14.18
CA GLU A 77 -1.64 5.05 -15.60
C GLU A 77 -0.56 4.42 -16.51
N GLY A 78 0.43 3.72 -15.94
CA GLY A 78 1.48 3.03 -16.68
C GLY A 78 2.59 3.94 -17.24
N LYS A 79 2.69 5.18 -16.77
CA LYS A 79 3.72 6.15 -17.18
C LYS A 79 5.04 5.97 -16.45
N ASN A 80 5.03 5.30 -15.30
CA ASN A 80 6.24 4.89 -14.56
C ASN A 80 6.05 3.49 -13.94
N ARG A 81 7.09 2.96 -13.30
CA ARG A 81 7.09 1.60 -12.70
C ARG A 81 7.10 1.64 -11.17
N LEU A 82 6.75 2.78 -10.58
CA LEU A 82 6.86 3.04 -9.15
C LEU A 82 8.30 2.86 -8.63
N GLU A 83 9.32 3.14 -9.44
CA GLU A 83 10.72 3.05 -9.06
C GLU A 83 11.11 4.03 -7.93
N TRP A 84 12.23 3.77 -7.24
CA TRP A 84 12.66 4.64 -6.15
C TRP A 84 13.27 5.88 -6.80
N LYS A 85 12.83 7.06 -6.39
CA LYS A 85 13.52 8.31 -6.69
C LYS A 85 14.48 8.62 -5.57
N THR A 86 15.66 9.11 -5.91
CA THR A 86 16.75 9.42 -4.96
C THR A 86 16.30 10.33 -3.82
N GLU A 87 15.41 11.27 -4.11
CA GLU A 87 14.79 12.19 -3.14
C GLU A 87 13.89 11.52 -2.09
N TYR A 88 13.49 10.26 -2.30
CA TYR A 88 12.60 9.51 -1.42
C TYR A 88 13.22 8.19 -0.90
N GLN A 89 14.51 7.93 -1.12
CA GLN A 89 15.16 6.70 -0.60
C GLN A 89 15.30 6.73 0.93
#